data_AF-A0AAJ8LXS8-F1
#
_entry.id   AF-A0AAJ8LXS8-F1
#
_cell.length_a   1.000
_cell.length_b   1.000
_cell.length_c   1.000
_cell.angle_alpha   90.00
_cell.angle_beta   90.00
_cell.angle_gamma   90.00
#
_symmetry.space_group_name_H-M   'P 1'
#
loop_
_entity.id
_entity.type
_entity.pdbx_description
1 polymer ?
#
loop_
_entity_poly.entity_id
_entity_poly.type
_entity_poly.pdbx_seq_one_letter_code
_entity_poly.pdbx_strand_id
1 'polypeptide(L)'
;MSYSNPLSTARSLVLLQLLSRILTFALNQTLLRLASPAVFGTAVIQFDLTDRSGKKGDGEQSQIHKLSIIPLRLGLLISSLVTGVYIWSSSLATTSQDGFWISLALYVLSALIELFIEPCYIQVHRSTPPRLNVRMQAEGGMAIVKAFVTFVSLLVLGEQGALLSFAMGQVTGASWLAARYLQVFKWDIKKLLLSQNVDDESVFDSQTFSLALANTGQGVIKHVLTESDRLAVARFSPLDGQGGYAVAMNYALYFASIIRAFVPPLFPALISFLLPKQYQNTAAPSILKLYLTSYIPLLCLNGVSESFHTASANPNEVKLQAKWMVISSGVFAATLATLASTGPIYISKNNGPYNAAILGREESLVLASCAAMLVRIFYAIRHGKMFFVMRKPSLRWLSLIPSIKILLWMGIVNLILSLLANTGRWQRGWKQWAELMGIGGTLGMFTLGWIFMVELQRFQKLRIDMKTKKDE
;
A
#
# COMPACT_ATOMS: atom_id res chain seq x y z
N MET A 1 10.19 -18.52 33.14
CA MET A 1 9.81 -17.84 31.88
C MET A 1 8.98 -18.81 31.06
N SER A 2 7.68 -18.54 30.89
CA SER A 2 6.76 -19.43 30.16
C SER A 2 7.04 -19.30 28.67
N TYR A 3 7.47 -20.39 28.02
CA TYR A 3 7.64 -20.46 26.57
C TYR A 3 6.26 -20.32 25.92
N SER A 4 5.93 -19.12 25.45
CA SER A 4 4.72 -18.91 24.65
C SER A 4 4.82 -19.73 23.37
N ASN A 5 3.87 -20.63 23.15
CA ASN A 5 3.82 -21.50 21.99
C ASN A 5 3.85 -20.65 20.70
N PRO A 6 4.85 -20.77 19.82
CA PRO A 6 4.98 -19.91 18.62
C PRO A 6 3.71 -19.94 17.74
N LEU A 7 3.04 -21.09 17.74
CA LEU A 7 1.79 -21.33 17.02
C LEU A 7 0.59 -20.54 17.61
N SER A 8 0.50 -20.40 18.93
CA SER A 8 -0.59 -19.64 19.57
C SER A 8 -0.39 -18.15 19.35
N THR A 9 0.85 -17.67 19.39
CA THR A 9 1.19 -16.28 19.09
C THR A 9 0.93 -15.93 17.62
N ALA A 10 1.37 -16.77 16.68
CA ALA A 10 1.11 -16.58 15.25
C ALA A 10 -0.40 -16.59 14.94
N ARG A 11 -1.16 -17.50 15.55
CA ARG A 11 -2.62 -17.54 15.42
C ARG A 11 -3.29 -16.27 15.95
N SER A 12 -2.87 -15.75 17.11
CA SER A 12 -3.41 -14.52 17.69
C SER A 12 -3.13 -13.30 16.83
N LEU A 13 -1.93 -13.19 16.24
CA LEU A 13 -1.57 -12.11 15.32
C LEU A 13 -2.38 -12.16 14.02
N VAL A 14 -2.52 -13.35 13.41
CA VAL A 14 -3.34 -13.53 12.21
C VAL A 14 -4.81 -13.20 12.50
N LEU A 15 -5.34 -13.62 13.65
CA LEU A 15 -6.71 -13.34 14.05
C LEU A 15 -6.95 -11.84 14.26
N LEU A 16 -6.03 -11.16 14.95
CA LEU A 16 -6.08 -9.71 15.15
C LEU A 16 -6.07 -8.97 13.80
N GLN A 17 -5.19 -9.38 12.89
CA GLN A 17 -5.06 -8.79 11.56
C GLN A 17 -6.33 -9.02 10.72
N LEU A 18 -6.91 -10.22 10.80
CA LEU A 18 -8.17 -10.54 10.12
C LEU A 18 -9.33 -9.72 10.69
N LEU A 19 -9.46 -9.65 12.02
CA LEU A 19 -10.56 -8.95 12.69
C LEU A 19 -10.49 -7.44 12.46
N SER A 20 -9.30 -6.84 12.54
CA SER A 20 -9.07 -5.44 12.21
C SER A 20 -9.45 -5.12 10.76
N ARG A 21 -9.10 -5.99 9.81
CA ARG A 21 -9.45 -5.82 8.40
C ARG A 21 -10.94 -5.99 8.11
N ILE A 22 -11.60 -6.95 8.78
CA ILE A 22 -13.06 -7.12 8.70
C ILE A 22 -13.78 -5.91 9.28
N LEU A 23 -13.35 -5.42 10.44
CA LEU A 23 -13.92 -4.22 11.08
C LEU A 23 -13.76 -2.99 10.16
N THR A 24 -12.57 -2.77 9.64
CA THR A 24 -12.27 -1.67 8.72
C THR A 24 -13.11 -1.79 7.44
N PHE A 25 -13.24 -3.01 6.89
CA PHE A 25 -14.10 -3.26 5.75
C PHE A 25 -15.57 -2.96 6.05
N ALA A 26 -16.11 -3.41 7.18
CA ALA A 26 -17.49 -3.18 7.57
C ALA A 26 -17.79 -1.69 7.77
N LEU A 27 -16.88 -0.96 8.44
CA LEU A 27 -16.97 0.48 8.61
C LEU A 27 -16.93 1.21 7.26
N ASN A 28 -15.96 0.87 6.40
CA ASN A 28 -15.85 1.47 5.07
C ASN A 28 -17.06 1.16 4.18
N GLN A 29 -17.62 -0.05 4.26
CA GLN A 29 -18.84 -0.43 3.54
C GLN A 29 -20.06 0.36 4.03
N THR A 30 -20.15 0.61 5.33
CA THR A 30 -21.22 1.45 5.90
C THR A 30 -21.06 2.89 5.42
N LEU A 31 -19.84 3.42 5.44
CA LEU A 31 -19.51 4.77 4.96
C LEU A 31 -19.88 4.94 3.47
N LEU A 32 -19.51 3.96 2.63
CA LEU A 32 -19.83 3.93 1.19
C LEU A 32 -21.34 3.94 0.92
N ARG A 33 -22.16 3.41 1.84
CA ARG A 33 -23.62 3.38 1.71
C ARG A 33 -24.29 4.65 2.22
N LEU A 34 -23.65 5.40 3.11
CA LEU A 34 -24.19 6.61 3.73
C LEU A 34 -23.81 7.90 2.99
N ALA A 35 -22.69 7.92 2.29
CA ALA A 35 -22.22 9.08 1.54
C ALA A 35 -22.24 8.82 0.03
N SER A 36 -22.67 9.83 -0.74
CA SER A 36 -22.74 9.74 -2.20
C SER A 36 -21.34 9.78 -2.85
N PRO A 37 -21.18 9.35 -4.12
CA PRO A 37 -19.91 9.49 -4.85
C PRO A 37 -19.42 10.93 -4.87
N ALA A 38 -20.35 11.87 -5.03
CA ALA A 38 -20.09 13.29 -4.93
C ALA A 38 -19.70 13.69 -3.50
N VAL A 39 -20.29 13.12 -2.44
CA VAL A 39 -19.88 13.40 -1.04
C VAL A 39 -18.54 12.77 -0.68
N PHE A 40 -18.13 11.63 -1.25
CA PHE A 40 -16.79 11.08 -1.04
C PHE A 40 -15.73 11.86 -1.80
N GLY A 41 -16.01 12.15 -3.07
CA GLY A 41 -15.20 13.06 -3.86
C GLY A 41 -15.11 14.39 -3.16
N THR A 42 -16.25 14.99 -2.80
CA THR A 42 -16.28 16.25 -2.10
C THR A 42 -15.73 16.14 -0.71
N ALA A 43 -15.81 15.07 0.10
CA ALA A 43 -15.23 14.90 1.46
C ALA A 43 -13.71 14.80 1.42
N VAL A 44 -13.19 14.02 0.48
CA VAL A 44 -11.74 13.99 0.17
C VAL A 44 -11.30 15.36 -0.33
N ILE A 45 -12.13 16.02 -1.14
CA ILE A 45 -11.91 17.40 -1.60
C ILE A 45 -12.46 18.44 -0.58
N GLN A 46 -13.11 18.08 0.54
CA GLN A 46 -13.82 18.94 1.55
C GLN A 46 -12.98 19.00 2.79
N PHE A 47 -12.11 18.02 3.00
CA PHE A 47 -10.87 18.35 3.67
C PHE A 47 -10.14 19.52 2.97
N ASP A 48 -10.35 19.71 1.66
CA ASP A 48 -9.88 20.84 0.84
C ASP A 48 -10.96 21.97 0.58
N LEU A 49 -12.25 21.71 0.84
CA LEU A 49 -13.46 22.50 0.46
C LEU A 49 -14.42 22.81 1.63
N THR A 50 -14.33 22.22 2.83
CA THR A 50 -15.22 22.58 3.96
C THR A 50 -14.85 23.96 4.50
N ASP A 51 -13.68 24.48 4.12
CA ASP A 51 -13.34 25.90 4.20
C ASP A 51 -14.04 26.77 3.13
N ARG A 52 -14.68 26.17 2.11
CA ARG A 52 -15.16 26.86 0.89
C ARG A 52 -16.65 27.18 0.88
N SER A 53 -17.40 26.96 1.98
CA SER A 53 -18.84 27.29 2.05
C SER A 53 -19.13 28.32 3.13
N GLY A 54 -18.61 29.52 2.94
CA GLY A 54 -19.07 30.71 3.64
C GLY A 54 -18.14 31.87 3.37
N LYS A 55 -18.70 33.03 3.01
CA LYS A 55 -18.04 34.30 3.28
C LYS A 55 -17.83 34.37 4.79
N LYS A 56 -16.71 33.85 5.29
CA LYS A 56 -16.43 33.71 6.72
C LYS A 56 -15.29 34.68 7.06
N GLY A 57 -15.56 35.53 8.06
CA GLY A 57 -14.72 36.66 8.44
C GLY A 57 -13.34 36.26 8.98
N ASP A 58 -12.49 37.26 9.14
CA ASP A 58 -11.08 37.13 9.56
C ASP A 58 -10.86 36.26 10.82
N GLY A 59 -11.88 36.06 11.66
CA GLY A 59 -11.85 35.23 12.87
C GLY A 59 -11.64 33.72 12.63
N GLU A 60 -12.30 33.12 11.64
CA GLU A 60 -12.21 31.65 11.38
C GLU A 60 -10.86 31.28 10.74
N GLN A 61 -10.30 32.18 9.92
CA GLN A 61 -8.95 32.06 9.37
C GLN A 61 -7.88 32.09 10.49
N SER A 62 -8.07 32.94 11.50
CA SER A 62 -7.18 33.03 12.66
C SER A 62 -7.24 31.76 13.54
N GLN A 63 -8.42 31.17 13.74
CA GLN A 63 -8.58 29.94 14.55
C GLN A 63 -7.88 28.73 13.93
N ILE A 64 -7.98 28.52 12.62
CA ILE A 64 -7.35 27.37 11.97
C ILE A 64 -5.84 27.56 11.85
N HIS A 65 -5.39 28.81 11.69
CA HIS A 65 -3.98 29.14 11.79
C HIS A 65 -3.41 28.76 13.17
N LYS A 66 -4.12 29.10 14.27
CA LYS A 66 -3.75 28.68 15.63
C LYS A 66 -3.69 27.15 15.77
N LEU A 67 -4.59 26.42 15.13
CA LEU A 67 -4.59 24.94 15.12
C LEU A 67 -3.39 24.36 14.37
N SER A 68 -2.98 24.96 13.25
CA SER A 68 -1.83 24.51 12.45
C SER A 68 -0.47 24.68 13.14
N ILE A 69 -0.40 25.51 14.21
CA ILE A 69 0.80 25.71 15.02
C ILE A 69 0.95 24.61 16.10
N ILE A 70 -0.13 23.88 16.44
CA ILE A 70 -0.10 22.81 17.45
C ILE A 70 0.84 21.66 17.03
N PRO A 71 0.78 21.12 15.79
CA PRO A 71 1.74 20.13 15.31
C PRO A 71 3.19 20.59 15.46
N LEU A 72 3.50 21.86 15.18
CA LEU A 72 4.85 22.42 15.34
C LEU A 72 5.37 22.31 16.79
N ARG A 73 4.53 22.67 17.77
CA ARG A 73 4.90 22.60 19.20
C ARG A 73 5.02 21.15 19.67
N LEU A 74 4.08 20.30 19.28
CA LEU A 74 4.10 18.88 19.65
C LEU A 74 5.24 18.13 18.97
N GLY A 75 5.56 18.43 17.72
CA GLY A 75 6.62 17.75 17.00
C GLY A 75 8.01 18.09 17.52
N LEU A 76 8.24 19.25 18.14
CA LEU A 76 9.48 19.52 18.89
C LEU A 76 9.63 18.59 20.12
N LEU A 77 8.55 18.34 20.85
CA LEU A 77 8.55 17.42 22.00
C LEU A 77 8.63 15.95 21.57
N ILE A 78 7.89 15.58 20.51
CA ILE A 78 7.87 14.22 19.99
C ILE A 78 9.20 13.89 19.33
N SER A 79 9.80 14.79 18.55
CA SER A 79 11.09 14.54 17.91
C SER A 79 12.21 14.33 18.94
N SER A 80 12.24 15.09 20.03
CA SER A 80 13.22 14.90 21.10
C SER A 80 13.02 13.56 21.83
N LEU A 81 11.78 13.19 22.14
CA LEU A 81 11.44 11.90 22.77
C LEU A 81 11.81 10.73 21.86
N VAL A 82 11.38 10.77 20.59
CA VAL A 82 11.66 9.71 19.60
C VAL A 82 13.15 9.57 19.35
N THR A 83 13.89 10.68 19.27
CA THR A 83 15.35 10.65 19.13
C THR A 83 16.00 10.01 20.36
N GLY A 84 15.57 10.37 21.57
CA GLY A 84 16.06 9.76 22.81
C GLY A 84 15.80 8.25 22.88
N VAL A 85 14.58 7.82 22.56
CA VAL A 85 14.21 6.40 22.51
C VAL A 85 14.98 5.66 21.42
N TYR A 86 15.19 6.28 20.25
CA TYR A 86 15.96 5.71 19.17
C TYR A 86 17.42 5.48 19.56
N ILE A 87 18.07 6.46 20.18
CA ILE A 87 19.44 6.33 20.69
C ILE A 87 19.51 5.24 21.75
N TRP A 88 18.55 5.22 22.70
CA TRP A 88 18.51 4.23 23.77
C TRP A 88 18.30 2.79 23.26
N SER A 89 17.48 2.63 22.22
CA SER A 89 17.16 1.31 21.65
C SER A 89 18.14 0.85 20.55
N SER A 90 19.02 1.73 20.08
CA SER A 90 19.96 1.42 19.00
C SER A 90 21.12 0.55 19.47
N SER A 91 21.50 -0.40 18.63
CA SER A 91 22.63 -1.29 18.90
C SER A 91 23.97 -0.55 18.78
N LEU A 92 25.00 -1.05 19.48
CA LEU A 92 26.35 -0.49 19.41
C LEU A 92 26.92 -0.47 17.98
N ALA A 93 26.55 -1.45 17.15
CA ALA A 93 26.93 -1.51 15.74
C ALA A 93 26.28 -0.40 14.88
N THR A 94 25.11 0.10 15.29
CA THR A 94 24.42 1.21 14.60
C THR A 94 25.00 2.55 15.02
N THR A 95 25.25 2.74 16.31
CA THR A 95 25.80 4.00 16.84
C THR A 95 27.27 4.21 16.52
N SER A 96 28.01 3.14 16.22
CA SER A 96 29.42 3.17 15.83
C SER A 96 29.64 3.44 14.33
N GLN A 97 28.58 3.64 13.53
CA GLN A 97 28.73 3.97 12.10
C GLN A 97 29.25 5.41 11.91
N ASP A 98 30.08 5.58 10.89
CA ASP A 98 30.67 6.88 10.55
C ASP A 98 29.57 7.92 10.25
N GLY A 99 29.64 9.06 10.93
CA GLY A 99 28.68 10.15 10.76
C GLY A 99 27.28 9.90 11.33
N PHE A 100 27.09 8.87 12.18
CA PHE A 100 25.78 8.56 12.78
C PHE A 100 25.13 9.77 13.48
N TRP A 101 25.84 10.43 14.39
CA TRP A 101 25.31 11.56 15.16
C TRP A 101 24.92 12.76 14.29
N ILE A 102 25.78 13.08 13.30
CA ILE A 102 25.54 14.18 12.36
C ILE A 102 24.32 13.84 11.49
N SER A 103 24.23 12.61 11.00
CA SER A 103 23.12 12.15 10.17
C SER A 103 21.80 12.17 10.94
N LEU A 104 21.80 11.72 12.21
CA LEU A 104 20.63 11.76 13.08
C LEU A 104 20.17 13.20 13.31
N ALA A 105 21.10 14.12 13.61
CA ALA A 105 20.79 15.54 13.78
C ALA A 105 20.18 16.16 12.51
N LEU A 106 20.72 15.82 11.33
CA LEU A 106 20.18 16.26 10.04
C LEU A 106 18.78 15.70 9.78
N TYR A 107 18.51 14.43 10.10
CA TYR A 107 17.15 13.88 9.97
C TYR A 107 16.14 14.58 10.88
N VAL A 108 16.52 14.84 12.14
CA VAL A 108 15.68 15.60 13.08
C VAL A 108 15.44 17.01 12.55
N LEU A 109 16.50 17.70 12.09
CA LEU A 109 16.38 19.03 11.49
C LEU A 109 15.44 19.04 10.28
N SER A 110 15.55 18.05 9.39
CA SER A 110 14.65 17.93 8.24
C SER A 110 13.19 17.79 8.67
N ALA A 111 12.91 16.91 9.64
CA ALA A 111 11.56 16.71 10.15
C ALA A 111 11.00 18.00 10.76
N LEU A 112 11.83 18.78 11.46
CA LEU A 112 11.45 20.08 12.00
C LEU A 112 11.19 21.13 10.91
N ILE A 113 11.96 21.13 9.81
CA ILE A 113 11.73 22.01 8.65
C ILE A 113 10.38 21.66 7.97
N GLU A 114 10.11 20.37 7.76
CA GLU A 114 8.84 19.91 7.18
C GLU A 114 7.64 20.29 8.05
N LEU A 115 7.79 20.16 9.37
CA LEU A 115 6.77 20.55 10.33
C LEU A 115 6.58 22.07 10.40
N PHE A 116 7.67 22.84 10.29
CA PHE A 116 7.64 24.29 10.28
C PHE A 116 6.86 24.86 9.09
N ILE A 117 6.87 24.16 7.94
CA ILE A 117 6.15 24.61 6.75
C ILE A 117 4.70 24.14 6.69
N GLU A 118 4.24 23.32 7.64
CA GLU A 118 2.88 22.80 7.68
C GLU A 118 1.79 23.90 7.71
N PRO A 119 1.92 25.01 8.46
CA PRO A 119 0.98 26.13 8.38
C PRO A 119 0.88 26.75 6.97
N CYS A 120 2.04 26.93 6.30
CA CYS A 120 2.09 27.41 4.92
C CYS A 120 1.40 26.43 3.96
N TYR A 121 1.68 25.13 4.13
CA TYR A 121 1.09 24.07 3.34
C TYR A 121 -0.44 24.14 3.42
N ILE A 122 -1.00 24.21 4.64
CA ILE A 122 -2.44 24.28 4.88
C ILE A 122 -3.04 25.53 4.23
N GLN A 123 -2.39 26.69 4.38
CA GLN A 123 -2.88 27.96 3.83
C GLN A 123 -2.85 27.98 2.28
N VAL A 124 -1.83 27.40 1.64
CA VAL A 124 -1.75 27.31 0.17
C VAL A 124 -2.87 26.43 -0.39
N HIS A 125 -3.18 25.32 0.27
CA HIS A 125 -4.26 24.42 -0.16
C HIS A 125 -5.66 25.02 0.04
N ARG A 126 -5.77 25.94 1.00
CA ARG A 126 -7.01 26.68 1.27
C ARG A 126 -7.25 27.89 0.39
N SER A 127 -6.20 28.42 -0.26
CA SER A 127 -6.37 29.54 -1.20
C SER A 127 -7.38 29.19 -2.30
N THR A 128 -8.26 30.13 -2.67
CA THR A 128 -9.27 29.91 -3.72
C THR A 128 -8.87 30.66 -4.99
N PRO A 129 -8.55 29.98 -6.11
CA PRO A 129 -8.49 28.52 -6.30
C PRO A 129 -7.24 27.86 -5.68
N PRO A 130 -7.30 26.55 -5.33
CA PRO A 130 -6.19 25.84 -4.70
C PRO A 130 -4.99 25.79 -5.65
N ARG A 131 -3.82 26.18 -5.13
CA ARG A 131 -2.58 26.23 -5.92
C ARG A 131 -1.92 24.87 -6.00
N LEU A 132 -2.59 23.90 -6.63
CA LEU A 132 -2.09 22.53 -6.82
C LEU A 132 -0.74 22.48 -7.55
N ASN A 133 -0.48 23.45 -8.43
CA ASN A 133 0.81 23.59 -9.09
C ASN A 133 1.96 23.88 -8.11
N VAL A 134 1.70 24.65 -7.04
CA VAL A 134 2.71 24.92 -5.99
C VAL A 134 3.03 23.63 -5.24
N ARG A 135 2.01 22.86 -4.87
CA ARG A 135 2.19 21.57 -4.20
C ARG A 135 3.01 20.60 -5.05
N MET A 136 2.63 20.43 -6.32
CA MET A 136 3.35 19.56 -7.26
C MET A 136 4.81 19.97 -7.41
N GLN A 137 5.10 21.28 -7.50
CA GLN A 137 6.47 21.79 -7.57
C GLN A 137 7.24 21.62 -6.24
N ALA A 138 6.56 21.78 -5.10
CA ALA A 138 7.16 21.68 -3.78
C ALA A 138 7.46 20.22 -3.41
N GLU A 139 6.46 19.33 -3.45
CA GLU A 139 6.62 17.90 -3.13
C GLU A 139 7.42 17.15 -4.21
N GLY A 140 7.10 17.39 -5.49
CA GLY A 140 7.82 16.79 -6.61
C GLY A 140 9.27 17.27 -6.66
N GLY A 141 9.49 18.58 -6.48
CA GLY A 141 10.85 19.13 -6.43
C GLY A 141 11.63 18.68 -5.20
N MET A 142 11.00 18.55 -4.03
CA MET A 142 11.62 17.96 -2.83
C MET A 142 12.14 16.55 -3.13
N ALA A 143 11.32 15.69 -3.75
CA ALA A 143 11.72 14.34 -4.09
C ALA A 143 12.91 14.32 -5.07
N ILE A 144 12.89 15.20 -6.08
CA ILE A 144 13.97 15.32 -7.07
C ILE A 144 15.26 15.83 -6.43
N VAL A 145 15.20 16.94 -5.68
CA VAL A 145 16.36 17.54 -5.02
C VAL A 145 16.97 16.57 -4.01
N LYS A 146 16.14 15.92 -3.19
CA LYS A 146 16.58 14.89 -2.25
C LYS A 146 17.33 13.77 -2.98
N ALA A 147 16.74 13.23 -4.05
CA ALA A 147 17.36 12.13 -4.80
C ALA A 147 18.68 12.55 -5.45
N PHE A 148 18.71 13.73 -6.08
CA PHE A 148 19.90 14.25 -6.74
C PHE A 148 21.04 14.51 -5.73
N VAL A 149 20.76 15.22 -4.64
CA VAL A 149 21.77 15.53 -3.61
C VAL A 149 22.25 14.26 -2.92
N THR A 150 21.36 13.30 -2.63
CA THR A 150 21.75 12.00 -2.07
C THR A 150 22.70 11.28 -3.03
N PHE A 151 22.37 11.24 -4.32
CA PHE A 151 23.18 10.57 -5.34
C PHE A 151 24.56 11.22 -5.50
N VAL A 152 24.62 12.54 -5.66
CA VAL A 152 25.89 13.27 -5.80
C VAL A 152 26.74 13.12 -4.54
N SER A 153 26.13 13.22 -3.36
CA SER A 153 26.84 13.05 -2.09
C SER A 153 27.41 11.64 -1.93
N LEU A 154 26.67 10.62 -2.35
CA LEU A 154 27.14 9.23 -2.37
C LEU A 154 28.33 9.03 -3.32
N LEU A 155 28.36 9.74 -4.46
CA LEU A 155 29.50 9.68 -5.38
C LEU A 155 30.76 10.32 -4.78
N VAL A 156 30.62 11.39 -4.00
CA VAL A 156 31.73 12.13 -3.39
C VAL A 156 32.25 11.44 -2.13
N LEU A 157 31.34 11.01 -1.25
CA LEU A 157 31.67 10.47 0.08
C LEU A 157 31.84 8.94 0.10
N GLY A 158 31.42 8.25 -0.96
CA GLY A 158 31.49 6.80 -1.06
C GLY A 158 30.57 6.07 -0.08
N GLU A 159 30.80 4.76 0.09
CA GLU A 159 29.96 3.89 0.92
C GLU A 159 30.06 4.20 2.42
N GLN A 160 31.24 4.65 2.88
CA GLN A 160 31.48 5.02 4.29
C GLN A 160 30.65 6.25 4.70
N GLY A 161 30.43 7.20 3.78
CA GLY A 161 29.59 8.38 4.02
C GLY A 161 28.14 8.22 3.58
N ALA A 162 27.65 6.98 3.37
CA ALA A 162 26.32 6.75 2.83
C ALA A 162 25.22 7.32 3.74
N LEU A 163 25.32 7.07 5.05
CA LEU A 163 24.33 7.54 6.03
C LEU A 163 24.20 9.07 6.01
N LEU A 164 25.35 9.76 5.96
CA LEU A 164 25.41 11.22 5.85
C LEU A 164 24.84 11.71 4.52
N SER A 165 25.11 11.02 3.42
CA SER A 165 24.60 11.36 2.09
C SER A 165 23.07 11.32 2.02
N PHE A 166 22.45 10.31 2.62
CA PHE A 166 20.98 10.24 2.72
C PHE A 166 20.41 11.36 3.59
N ALA A 167 21.06 11.67 4.71
CA ALA A 167 20.61 12.73 5.61
C ALA A 167 20.72 14.13 4.98
N MET A 168 21.81 14.41 4.26
CA MET A 168 22.00 15.65 3.50
C MET A 168 20.95 15.82 2.40
N GLY A 169 20.65 14.74 1.66
CA GLY A 169 19.59 14.76 0.67
C GLY A 169 18.23 15.07 1.30
N GLN A 170 17.93 14.48 2.46
CA GLN A 170 16.68 14.72 3.19
C GLN A 170 16.53 16.19 3.60
N VAL A 171 17.54 16.77 4.27
CA VAL A 171 17.51 18.19 4.70
C VAL A 171 17.44 19.14 3.52
N THR A 172 18.18 18.87 2.43
CA THR A 172 18.17 19.74 1.25
C THR A 172 16.82 19.66 0.53
N GLY A 173 16.21 18.48 0.47
CA GLY A 173 14.84 18.30 -0.03
C GLY A 173 13.81 19.06 0.81
N ALA A 174 13.87 18.95 2.14
CA ALA A 174 12.99 19.70 3.04
C ALA A 174 13.23 21.22 2.92
N SER A 175 14.47 21.65 2.70
CA SER A 175 14.79 23.06 2.45
C SER A 175 14.19 23.57 1.15
N TRP A 176 14.19 22.75 0.07
CA TRP A 176 13.47 23.06 -1.17
C TRP A 176 11.96 23.21 -0.92
N LEU A 177 11.36 22.26 -0.19
CA LEU A 177 9.95 22.31 0.19
C LEU A 177 9.63 23.63 0.91
N ALA A 178 10.41 23.97 1.93
CA ALA A 178 10.27 25.20 2.70
C ALA A 178 10.44 26.44 1.81
N ALA A 179 11.49 26.51 1.00
CA ALA A 179 11.75 27.63 0.11
C ALA A 179 10.60 27.86 -0.88
N ARG A 180 10.05 26.78 -1.46
CA ARG A 180 8.96 26.92 -2.44
C ARG A 180 7.68 27.46 -1.80
N TYR A 181 7.33 26.99 -0.62
CA TYR A 181 6.19 27.52 0.12
C TYR A 181 6.42 28.96 0.60
N LEU A 182 7.59 29.26 1.18
CA LEU A 182 7.94 30.63 1.62
C LEU A 182 7.97 31.64 0.48
N GLN A 183 8.41 31.23 -0.72
CA GLN A 183 8.39 32.08 -1.91
C GLN A 183 6.97 32.53 -2.27
N VAL A 184 5.96 31.68 -2.07
CA VAL A 184 4.56 32.02 -2.30
C VAL A 184 4.07 33.11 -1.34
N PHE A 185 4.61 33.13 -0.12
CA PHE A 185 4.32 34.13 0.90
C PHE A 185 5.32 35.30 0.93
N LYS A 186 6.15 35.44 -0.13
CA LYS A 186 7.18 36.49 -0.23
C LYS A 186 8.09 36.56 1.00
N TRP A 187 8.38 35.41 1.63
CA TRP A 187 9.24 35.31 2.81
C TRP A 187 8.72 36.04 4.06
N ASP A 188 7.43 36.38 4.14
CA ASP A 188 6.83 37.05 5.30
C ASP A 188 6.50 36.04 6.43
N ILE A 189 7.56 35.62 7.14
CA ILE A 189 7.49 34.59 8.20
C ILE A 189 6.76 35.13 9.46
N LYS A 190 6.79 36.45 9.70
CA LYS A 190 6.22 37.04 10.92
C LYS A 190 4.70 37.00 10.94
N LYS A 191 4.04 37.27 9.80
CA LYS A 191 2.58 37.11 9.65
C LYS A 191 2.12 35.66 9.67
N LEU A 192 3.06 34.71 9.50
CA LEU A 192 2.83 33.27 9.48
C LEU A 192 2.99 32.60 10.87
N LEU A 193 3.65 33.27 11.83
CA LEU A 193 3.86 32.73 13.17
C LEU A 193 3.12 33.51 14.25
N LEU A 194 2.95 34.82 14.08
CA LEU A 194 2.09 35.63 14.93
C LEU A 194 0.69 35.67 14.31
N SER A 195 -0.21 34.86 14.87
CA SER A 195 -1.64 35.14 14.83
C SER A 195 -1.83 36.61 15.23
N GLN A 196 -2.45 37.42 14.35
CA GLN A 196 -2.93 38.72 14.78
C GLN A 196 -3.86 38.48 15.97
N ASN A 197 -3.54 39.06 17.12
CA ASN A 197 -4.43 39.15 18.26
C ASN A 197 -5.67 39.92 17.79
N VAL A 198 -6.65 39.17 17.31
CA VAL A 198 -8.04 39.60 17.30
C VAL A 198 -8.56 39.18 18.65
N ASP A 199 -8.88 40.18 19.46
CA ASP A 199 -9.36 40.07 20.83
C ASP A 199 -10.52 39.05 20.95
N ASP A 200 -10.51 38.29 22.04
CA ASP A 200 -11.61 37.49 22.59
C ASP A 200 -12.47 36.66 21.60
N GLU A 201 -11.96 35.50 21.19
CA GLU A 201 -12.79 34.28 21.16
C GLU A 201 -11.92 33.08 21.58
N SER A 202 -11.90 32.80 22.88
CA SER A 202 -11.22 31.67 23.51
C SER A 202 -11.98 30.35 23.33
N VAL A 203 -12.49 30.07 22.13
CA VAL A 203 -13.17 28.81 21.84
C VAL A 203 -12.54 28.21 20.59
N PHE A 204 -11.59 27.29 20.79
CA PHE A 204 -11.25 26.34 19.75
C PHE A 204 -12.56 25.66 19.32
N ASP A 205 -12.88 25.68 18.03
CA ASP A 205 -14.01 24.89 17.54
C ASP A 205 -13.75 23.41 17.89
N SER A 206 -14.51 22.93 18.87
CA SER A 206 -14.37 21.57 19.42
C SER A 206 -14.57 20.52 18.34
N GLN A 207 -15.29 20.83 17.26
CA GLN A 207 -15.49 19.93 16.13
C GLN A 207 -14.21 19.80 15.29
N THR A 208 -13.58 20.92 14.92
CA THR A 208 -12.32 20.91 14.15
C THR A 208 -11.18 20.26 14.94
N PHE A 209 -11.06 20.52 16.25
CA PHE A 209 -10.04 19.88 17.10
C PHE A 209 -10.27 18.37 17.26
N SER A 210 -11.51 17.95 17.53
CA SER A 210 -11.88 16.54 17.63
C SER A 210 -11.60 15.78 16.31
N LEU A 211 -11.90 16.41 15.18
CA LEU A 211 -11.63 15.84 13.86
C LEU A 211 -10.14 15.71 13.58
N ALA A 212 -9.35 16.73 13.91
CA ALA A 212 -7.88 16.68 13.79
C ALA A 212 -7.30 15.56 14.64
N LEU A 213 -7.74 15.43 15.90
CA LEU A 213 -7.30 14.37 16.80
C LEU A 213 -7.69 12.97 16.31
N ALA A 214 -8.91 12.80 15.78
CA ALA A 214 -9.37 11.54 15.21
C ALA A 214 -8.55 11.14 13.98
N ASN A 215 -8.25 12.07 13.08
CA ASN A 215 -7.42 11.81 11.90
C ASN A 215 -5.96 11.53 12.26
N THR A 216 -5.39 12.23 13.24
CA THR A 216 -4.05 11.92 13.78
C THR A 216 -4.03 10.51 14.38
N GLY A 217 -5.02 10.16 15.21
CA GLY A 217 -5.16 8.82 15.77
C GLY A 217 -5.27 7.73 14.69
N GLN A 218 -6.07 7.99 13.65
CA GLN A 218 -6.18 7.08 12.50
C GLN A 218 -4.85 6.94 11.75
N GLY A 219 -4.11 8.02 11.56
CA GLY A 219 -2.78 8.02 10.94
C GLY A 219 -1.78 7.16 11.73
N VAL A 220 -1.74 7.31 13.06
CA VAL A 220 -0.89 6.51 13.95
C VAL A 220 -1.26 5.02 13.88
N ILE A 221 -2.55 4.70 14.01
CA ILE A 221 -3.03 3.31 13.92
C ILE A 221 -2.63 2.70 12.58
N LYS A 222 -2.82 3.44 11.48
CA LYS A 222 -2.45 2.98 10.14
C LYS A 222 -0.94 2.75 10.04
N HIS A 223 -0.13 3.67 10.54
CA HIS A 223 1.33 3.54 10.50
C HIS A 223 1.82 2.32 11.27
N VAL A 224 1.29 2.12 12.49
CA VAL A 224 1.58 0.93 13.31
C VAL A 224 1.18 -0.33 12.56
N LEU A 225 -0.04 -0.42 12.02
CA LEU A 225 -0.52 -1.59 11.28
C LEU A 225 0.32 -1.90 10.02
N THR A 226 0.88 -0.88 9.37
CA THR A 226 1.70 -1.07 8.16
C THR A 226 3.15 -1.45 8.47
N GLU A 227 3.74 -0.88 9.51
CA GLU A 227 5.14 -1.17 9.88
C GLU A 227 5.27 -2.38 10.80
N SER A 228 4.24 -2.72 11.59
CA SER A 228 4.26 -3.88 12.49
C SER A 228 4.45 -5.19 11.74
N ASP A 229 3.80 -5.36 10.58
CA ASP A 229 3.96 -6.57 9.76
C ASP A 229 5.41 -6.68 9.25
N ARG A 230 6.02 -5.57 8.84
CA ARG A 230 7.39 -5.54 8.34
C ARG A 230 8.41 -5.84 9.44
N LEU A 231 8.25 -5.23 10.61
CA LEU A 231 9.11 -5.42 11.78
C LEU A 231 8.94 -6.82 12.40
N ALA A 232 7.71 -7.35 12.44
CA ALA A 232 7.45 -8.69 12.93
C ALA A 232 8.06 -9.77 12.01
N VAL A 233 7.93 -9.62 10.69
CA VAL A 233 8.56 -10.55 9.73
C VAL A 233 10.09 -10.49 9.85
N ALA A 234 10.68 -9.29 9.93
CA ALA A 234 12.13 -9.12 10.04
C ALA A 234 12.72 -9.69 11.34
N ARG A 235 11.99 -9.60 12.47
CA ARG A 235 12.48 -10.11 13.77
C ARG A 235 12.18 -11.58 14.02
N PHE A 236 11.05 -12.11 13.52
CA PHE A 236 10.56 -13.44 13.92
C PHE A 236 10.68 -14.51 12.83
N SER A 237 11.13 -14.16 11.62
CA SER A 237 11.42 -15.15 10.57
C SER A 237 12.91 -15.21 10.25
N PRO A 238 13.76 -15.85 11.09
CA PRO A 238 15.03 -16.35 10.58
C PRO A 238 14.70 -17.27 9.39
N LEU A 239 15.25 -16.95 8.22
CA LEU A 239 15.03 -17.68 6.97
C LEU A 239 15.75 -19.04 7.01
N ASP A 240 15.30 -19.92 7.90
CA ASP A 240 15.71 -21.31 7.94
C ASP A 240 15.02 -22.06 6.79
N GLY A 241 15.61 -21.91 5.61
CA GLY A 241 15.42 -22.83 4.49
C GLY A 241 14.42 -22.40 3.43
N GLN A 242 14.75 -22.86 2.22
CA GLN A 242 13.93 -22.95 1.01
C GLN A 242 12.44 -23.26 1.21
N GLY A 243 12.08 -23.96 2.30
CA GLY A 243 10.70 -24.31 2.64
C GLY A 243 9.80 -23.11 2.92
N GLY A 244 10.26 -22.11 3.69
CA GLY A 244 9.42 -20.97 4.08
C GLY A 244 8.99 -20.11 2.89
N TYR A 245 9.95 -19.75 2.04
CA TYR A 245 9.67 -19.04 0.79
C TYR A 245 8.74 -19.83 -0.13
N ALA A 246 9.00 -21.14 -0.27
CA ALA A 246 8.20 -21.98 -1.15
C ALA A 246 6.73 -22.07 -0.72
N VAL A 247 6.50 -22.23 0.59
CA VAL A 247 5.14 -22.28 1.15
C VAL A 247 4.42 -20.93 0.98
N ALA A 248 5.09 -19.81 1.28
CA ALA A 248 4.51 -18.49 1.09
C ALA A 248 4.14 -18.22 -0.38
N MET A 249 5.02 -18.60 -1.31
CA MET A 249 4.76 -18.47 -2.74
C MET A 249 3.60 -19.38 -3.21
N ASN A 250 3.54 -20.63 -2.74
CA ASN A 250 2.42 -21.52 -3.04
C ASN A 250 1.09 -20.91 -2.57
N TYR A 251 1.05 -20.38 -1.36
CA TYR A 251 -0.16 -19.76 -0.80
C TYR A 251 -0.59 -18.53 -1.58
N ALA A 252 0.35 -17.68 -2.00
CA ALA A 252 0.06 -16.55 -2.88
C ALA A 252 -0.50 -17.00 -4.25
N LEU A 253 0.05 -18.08 -4.82
CA LEU A 253 -0.44 -18.65 -6.09
C LEU A 253 -1.79 -19.36 -5.95
N TYR A 254 -2.05 -20.04 -4.84
CA TYR A 254 -3.38 -20.60 -4.52
C TYR A 254 -4.40 -19.48 -4.37
N PHE A 255 -4.06 -18.42 -3.64
CA PHE A 255 -4.92 -17.25 -3.50
C PHE A 255 -5.24 -16.62 -4.87
N ALA A 256 -4.21 -16.37 -5.69
CA ALA A 256 -4.40 -15.86 -7.05
C ALA A 256 -5.30 -16.77 -7.90
N SER A 257 -5.15 -18.10 -7.75
CA SER A 257 -5.96 -19.09 -8.47
C SER A 257 -7.42 -19.11 -8.00
N ILE A 258 -7.67 -19.00 -6.69
CA ILE A 258 -9.01 -18.87 -6.11
C ILE A 258 -9.68 -17.60 -6.64
N ILE A 259 -8.98 -16.46 -6.61
CA ILE A 259 -9.52 -15.20 -7.13
C ILE A 259 -9.90 -15.36 -8.61
N ARG A 260 -9.01 -15.94 -9.44
CA ARG A 260 -9.27 -16.18 -10.85
C ARG A 260 -10.44 -17.14 -11.10
N ALA A 261 -10.62 -18.16 -10.25
CA ALA A 261 -11.67 -19.15 -10.41
C ALA A 261 -13.05 -18.64 -9.97
N PHE A 262 -13.13 -17.95 -8.83
CA PHE A 262 -14.39 -17.58 -8.18
C PHE A 262 -14.86 -16.17 -8.49
N VAL A 263 -13.94 -15.19 -8.55
CA VAL A 263 -14.35 -13.78 -8.66
C VAL A 263 -15.00 -13.48 -10.01
N PRO A 264 -14.44 -13.81 -11.19
CA PRO A 264 -15.07 -13.47 -12.46
C PRO A 264 -16.53 -13.96 -12.62
N PRO A 265 -16.88 -15.23 -12.32
CA PRO A 265 -18.26 -15.70 -12.45
C PRO A 265 -19.20 -15.16 -11.37
N LEU A 266 -18.71 -14.94 -10.14
CA LEU A 266 -19.54 -14.43 -9.04
C LEU A 266 -19.61 -12.90 -8.99
N PHE A 267 -18.72 -12.17 -9.68
CA PHE A 267 -18.65 -10.72 -9.64
C PHE A 267 -19.98 -10.02 -9.95
N PRO A 268 -20.75 -10.41 -10.99
CA PRO A 268 -22.05 -9.80 -11.26
C PRO A 268 -23.06 -9.95 -10.11
N ALA A 269 -22.98 -11.05 -9.35
CA ALA A 269 -23.82 -11.29 -8.19
C ALA A 269 -23.28 -10.58 -6.93
N LEU A 270 -21.95 -10.48 -6.80
CA LEU A 270 -21.25 -9.86 -5.68
C LEU A 270 -21.28 -8.33 -5.72
N ILE A 271 -21.37 -7.72 -6.90
CA ILE A 271 -21.25 -6.27 -7.04
C ILE A 271 -22.30 -5.51 -6.23
N SER A 272 -23.52 -6.03 -6.14
CA SER A 272 -24.60 -5.43 -5.34
C SER A 272 -24.29 -5.37 -3.85
N PHE A 273 -23.38 -6.22 -3.37
CA PHE A 273 -22.92 -6.23 -1.99
C PHE A 273 -21.66 -5.37 -1.81
N LEU A 274 -20.69 -5.50 -2.74
CA LEU A 274 -19.40 -4.82 -2.70
C LEU A 274 -19.49 -3.32 -3.00
N LEU A 275 -20.45 -2.95 -3.85
CA LEU A 275 -20.60 -1.61 -4.37
C LEU A 275 -22.07 -1.15 -4.25
N PRO A 276 -22.34 -0.05 -3.52
CA PRO A 276 -23.68 0.50 -3.39
C PRO A 276 -24.30 0.89 -4.73
N LYS A 277 -25.64 0.82 -4.85
CA LYS A 277 -26.38 1.09 -6.11
C LYS A 277 -25.99 2.42 -6.77
N GLN A 278 -25.72 3.45 -5.99
CA GLN A 278 -25.30 4.77 -6.47
C GLN A 278 -24.00 4.79 -7.29
N TYR A 279 -23.12 3.80 -7.12
CA TYR A 279 -21.87 3.70 -7.89
C TYR A 279 -21.97 2.73 -9.07
N GLN A 280 -23.07 1.97 -9.20
CA GLN A 280 -23.21 0.94 -10.24
C GLN A 280 -23.30 1.52 -11.66
N ASN A 281 -23.71 2.78 -11.80
CA ASN A 281 -23.79 3.48 -13.09
C ASN A 281 -22.54 4.31 -13.42
N THR A 282 -21.44 4.13 -12.68
CA THR A 282 -20.15 4.83 -12.89
C THR A 282 -19.10 3.88 -13.48
N ALA A 283 -17.84 4.32 -13.62
CA ALA A 283 -16.70 3.44 -13.96
C ALA A 283 -16.26 2.52 -12.78
N ALA A 284 -16.80 2.73 -11.57
CA ALA A 284 -16.40 1.96 -10.39
C ALA A 284 -16.56 0.42 -10.53
N PRO A 285 -17.63 -0.13 -11.15
CA PRO A 285 -17.77 -1.56 -11.41
C PRO A 285 -16.63 -2.16 -12.25
N SER A 286 -16.26 -1.52 -13.36
CA SER A 286 -15.22 -2.02 -14.27
C SER A 286 -13.85 -1.95 -13.60
N ILE A 287 -13.55 -0.84 -12.92
CA ILE A 287 -12.31 -0.65 -12.15
C ILE A 287 -12.22 -1.68 -11.03
N LEU A 288 -13.29 -1.85 -10.23
CA LEU A 288 -13.32 -2.80 -9.13
C LEU A 288 -13.11 -4.23 -9.63
N LYS A 289 -13.75 -4.61 -10.75
CA LYS A 289 -13.55 -5.91 -11.38
C LYS A 289 -12.07 -6.12 -11.71
N LEU A 290 -11.47 -5.18 -12.44
CA LEU A 290 -10.08 -5.24 -12.86
C LEU A 290 -9.13 -5.28 -11.65
N TYR A 291 -9.41 -4.49 -10.62
CA TYR A 291 -8.64 -4.44 -9.39
C TYR A 291 -8.67 -5.79 -8.66
N LEU A 292 -9.86 -6.38 -8.51
CA LEU A 292 -10.04 -7.68 -7.87
C LEU A 292 -9.39 -8.82 -8.68
N THR A 293 -9.55 -8.84 -10.00
CA THR A 293 -9.11 -9.97 -10.82
C THR A 293 -7.64 -9.92 -11.21
N SER A 294 -7.07 -8.71 -11.33
CA SER A 294 -5.72 -8.50 -11.88
C SER A 294 -4.78 -7.91 -10.83
N TYR A 295 -5.15 -6.79 -10.21
CA TYR A 295 -4.24 -6.06 -9.33
C TYR A 295 -3.99 -6.78 -8.00
N ILE A 296 -5.04 -7.23 -7.29
CA ILE A 296 -4.90 -7.90 -5.99
C ILE A 296 -4.04 -9.18 -6.05
N PRO A 297 -4.25 -10.10 -7.01
CA PRO A 297 -3.40 -11.28 -7.15
C PRO A 297 -1.93 -10.93 -7.38
N LEU A 298 -1.64 -9.94 -8.24
CA LEU A 298 -0.28 -9.48 -8.48
C LEU A 298 0.32 -8.83 -7.23
N LEU A 299 -0.46 -8.04 -6.49
CA LEU A 299 -0.02 -7.37 -5.27
C LEU A 299 0.40 -8.39 -4.21
N CYS A 300 -0.36 -9.48 -4.06
CA CYS A 300 -0.02 -10.58 -3.16
C CYS A 300 1.30 -11.25 -3.56
N LEU A 301 1.46 -11.59 -4.85
CA LEU A 301 2.70 -12.20 -5.37
C LEU A 301 3.91 -11.27 -5.24
N ASN A 302 3.73 -9.98 -5.52
CA ASN A 302 4.77 -8.97 -5.35
C ASN A 302 5.17 -8.84 -3.88
N GLY A 303 4.21 -8.75 -2.96
CA GLY A 303 4.48 -8.67 -1.53
C GLY A 303 5.33 -9.85 -1.01
N VAL A 304 4.98 -11.09 -1.37
CA VAL A 304 5.74 -12.28 -0.94
C VAL A 304 7.13 -12.32 -1.58
N SER A 305 7.23 -12.10 -2.88
CA SER A 305 8.52 -12.16 -3.60
C SER A 305 9.48 -11.05 -3.18
N GLU A 306 8.99 -9.82 -2.98
CA GLU A 306 9.79 -8.66 -2.59
C GLU A 306 10.21 -8.71 -1.12
N SER A 307 9.35 -9.24 -0.24
CA SER A 307 9.72 -9.48 1.16
C SER A 307 10.87 -10.49 1.24
N PHE A 308 10.81 -11.57 0.45
CA PHE A 308 11.91 -12.53 0.37
C PHE A 308 13.19 -11.90 -0.16
N HIS A 309 13.11 -11.12 -1.24
CA HIS A 309 14.25 -10.41 -1.77
C HIS A 309 14.87 -9.50 -0.71
N THR A 310 14.06 -8.65 -0.06
CA THR A 310 14.52 -7.73 0.99
C THR A 310 15.20 -8.46 2.15
N ALA A 311 14.71 -9.64 2.52
CA ALA A 311 15.25 -10.42 3.63
C ALA A 311 16.51 -11.23 3.27
N SER A 312 16.79 -11.47 1.99
CA SER A 312 17.89 -12.34 1.53
C SER A 312 18.93 -11.66 0.65
N ALA A 313 18.67 -10.42 0.19
CA ALA A 313 19.52 -9.70 -0.73
C ALA A 313 20.81 -9.20 -0.08
N ASN A 314 21.93 -9.34 -0.81
CA ASN A 314 23.19 -8.67 -0.49
C ASN A 314 23.23 -7.22 -1.06
N PRO A 315 24.19 -6.36 -0.68
CA PRO A 315 24.24 -4.97 -1.13
C PRO A 315 24.26 -4.80 -2.66
N ASN A 316 24.89 -5.71 -3.40
CA ASN A 316 24.92 -5.68 -4.86
C ASN A 316 23.54 -6.01 -5.47
N GLU A 317 22.82 -6.94 -4.86
CA GLU A 317 21.46 -7.30 -5.25
C GLU A 317 20.48 -6.16 -4.94
N VAL A 318 20.64 -5.45 -3.82
CA VAL A 318 19.85 -4.24 -3.52
C VAL A 318 20.11 -3.14 -4.56
N LYS A 319 21.37 -2.91 -4.96
CA LYS A 319 21.71 -1.98 -6.06
C LYS A 319 21.07 -2.41 -7.38
N LEU A 320 21.03 -3.71 -7.66
CA LEU A 320 20.37 -4.24 -8.85
C LEU A 320 18.84 -4.07 -8.78
N GLN A 321 18.22 -4.29 -7.61
CA GLN A 321 16.80 -4.07 -7.38
C GLN A 321 16.42 -2.62 -7.67
N ALA A 322 17.21 -1.65 -7.22
CA ALA A 322 16.98 -0.24 -7.50
C ALA A 322 16.92 0.06 -9.01
N LYS A 323 17.80 -0.56 -9.82
CA LYS A 323 17.74 -0.45 -11.29
C LYS A 323 16.44 -1.02 -11.85
N TRP A 324 16.00 -2.18 -11.35
CA TRP A 324 14.72 -2.78 -11.75
C TRP A 324 13.50 -1.98 -11.29
N MET A 325 13.58 -1.27 -10.16
CA MET A 325 12.54 -0.33 -9.74
C MET A 325 12.40 0.82 -10.74
N VAL A 326 13.51 1.38 -11.23
CA VAL A 326 13.50 2.42 -12.29
C VAL A 326 12.89 1.87 -13.58
N ILE A 327 13.27 0.66 -14.02
CA ILE A 327 12.67 0.00 -15.18
C ILE A 327 11.16 -0.18 -14.99
N SER A 328 10.73 -0.61 -13.80
CA SER A 328 9.29 -0.79 -13.50
C SER A 328 8.52 0.53 -13.61
N SER A 329 9.10 1.65 -13.17
CA SER A 329 8.51 2.99 -13.31
C SER A 329 8.48 3.45 -14.76
N GLY A 330 9.51 3.13 -15.56
CA GLY A 330 9.51 3.36 -17.00
C GLY A 330 8.41 2.57 -17.70
N VAL A 331 8.22 1.29 -17.35
CA VAL A 331 7.14 0.45 -17.88
C VAL A 331 5.77 0.97 -17.47
N PHE A 332 5.61 1.46 -16.23
CA PHE A 332 4.39 2.13 -15.80
C PHE A 332 4.07 3.32 -16.71
N ALA A 333 5.02 4.26 -16.85
CA ALA A 333 4.82 5.48 -17.62
C ALA A 333 4.57 5.20 -19.11
N ALA A 334 5.33 4.27 -19.70
CA ALA A 334 5.16 3.86 -21.08
C ALA A 334 3.80 3.20 -21.31
N THR A 335 3.40 2.24 -20.46
CA THR A 335 2.10 1.55 -20.57
C THR A 335 0.95 2.53 -20.39
N LEU A 336 1.07 3.48 -19.46
CA LEU A 336 0.05 4.50 -19.27
C LEU A 336 -0.05 5.43 -20.48
N ALA A 337 1.09 5.89 -21.01
CA ALA A 337 1.13 6.75 -22.19
C ALA A 337 0.56 6.05 -23.43
N THR A 338 0.91 4.78 -23.66
CA THR A 338 0.36 4.02 -24.78
C THR A 338 -1.14 3.84 -24.64
N LEU A 339 -1.63 3.37 -23.49
CA LEU A 339 -3.07 3.19 -23.25
C LEU A 339 -3.86 4.50 -23.31
N ALA A 340 -3.28 5.60 -22.82
CA ALA A 340 -3.89 6.92 -22.92
C ALA A 340 -3.96 7.43 -24.37
N SER A 341 -2.99 7.06 -25.22
CA SER A 341 -2.93 7.46 -26.62
C SER A 341 -3.81 6.61 -27.55
N THR A 342 -4.05 5.34 -27.23
CA THR A 342 -4.79 4.40 -28.11
C THR A 342 -6.31 4.57 -28.11
N GLY A 343 -6.87 5.40 -27.22
CA GLY A 343 -8.32 5.54 -27.06
C GLY A 343 -9.01 4.24 -26.57
N PRO A 344 -10.34 4.24 -26.42
CA PRO A 344 -11.08 3.07 -25.95
C PRO A 344 -11.03 1.93 -26.99
N ILE A 345 -10.58 0.74 -26.56
CA ILE A 345 -10.50 -0.46 -27.40
C ILE A 345 -11.83 -1.21 -27.36
N TYR A 346 -12.57 -1.22 -28.47
CA TYR A 346 -13.83 -1.97 -28.59
C TYR A 346 -13.55 -3.42 -29.04
N ILE A 347 -13.80 -4.41 -28.18
CA ILE A 347 -13.73 -5.83 -28.53
C ILE A 347 -15.12 -6.31 -28.97
N SER A 348 -15.27 -6.62 -30.25
CA SER A 348 -16.50 -7.22 -30.80
C SER A 348 -16.63 -8.68 -30.36
N LYS A 349 -17.80 -9.07 -29.84
CA LYS A 349 -18.16 -10.47 -29.63
C LYS A 349 -19.27 -10.81 -30.61
N ASN A 350 -19.04 -11.80 -31.47
CA ASN A 350 -19.95 -12.28 -32.54
C ASN A 350 -21.45 -12.08 -32.20
N ASN A 351 -22.11 -11.21 -32.99
CA ASN A 351 -23.55 -10.96 -33.07
C ASN A 351 -24.31 -10.63 -31.75
N GLY A 352 -23.65 -9.99 -30.78
CA GLY A 352 -24.33 -9.30 -29.66
C GLY A 352 -24.08 -7.78 -29.69
N PRO A 353 -24.84 -6.96 -28.92
CA PRO A 353 -24.54 -5.54 -28.80
C PRO A 353 -23.10 -5.35 -28.33
N TYR A 354 -22.42 -4.34 -28.89
CA TYR A 354 -21.05 -3.97 -28.54
C TYR A 354 -20.95 -3.72 -27.03
N ASN A 355 -20.48 -4.70 -26.26
CA ASN A 355 -19.98 -4.41 -24.92
C ASN A 355 -18.61 -3.78 -25.12
N ALA A 356 -18.59 -2.46 -25.17
CA ALA A 356 -17.37 -1.71 -25.12
C ALA A 356 -16.56 -2.19 -23.90
N ALA A 357 -15.40 -2.81 -24.13
CA ALA A 357 -14.37 -2.87 -23.11
C ALA A 357 -13.81 -1.45 -23.04
N ILE A 358 -14.60 -0.52 -22.48
CA ILE A 358 -14.16 0.85 -22.23
C ILE A 358 -13.01 0.70 -21.23
N LEU A 359 -11.78 0.61 -21.74
CA LEU A 359 -10.61 1.00 -20.97
C LEU A 359 -10.77 2.51 -20.81
N GLY A 360 -11.45 2.92 -19.74
CA GLY A 360 -11.42 4.30 -19.32
C GLY A 360 -10.00 4.67 -18.91
N ARG A 361 -9.79 5.97 -18.71
CA ARG A 361 -8.51 6.50 -18.23
C ARG A 361 -8.11 5.87 -16.88
N GLU A 362 -9.10 5.54 -16.06
CA GLU A 362 -8.91 4.97 -14.72
C GLU A 362 -8.53 3.47 -14.78
N GLU A 363 -9.14 2.68 -15.66
CA GLU A 363 -8.72 1.28 -15.89
C GLU A 363 -7.30 1.19 -16.44
N SER A 364 -6.91 2.15 -17.29
CA SER A 364 -5.56 2.24 -17.85
C SER A 364 -4.49 2.44 -16.77
N LEU A 365 -4.79 3.22 -15.72
CA LEU A 365 -3.91 3.38 -14.55
C LEU A 365 -3.70 2.06 -13.80
N VAL A 366 -4.77 1.28 -13.61
CA VAL A 366 -4.68 -0.03 -12.94
C VAL A 366 -3.85 -1.00 -13.79
N LEU A 367 -4.05 -1.04 -15.10
CA LEU A 367 -3.27 -1.90 -16.00
C LEU A 367 -1.80 -1.51 -16.08
N ALA A 368 -1.50 -0.21 -16.17
CA ALA A 368 -0.12 0.29 -16.12
C ALA A 368 0.57 -0.11 -14.80
N SER A 369 -0.17 -0.02 -13.68
CA SER A 369 0.32 -0.48 -12.37
C SER A 369 0.58 -1.99 -12.35
N CYS A 370 -0.31 -2.79 -12.95
CA CYS A 370 -0.12 -4.24 -13.09
C CYS A 370 1.14 -4.57 -13.91
N ALA A 371 1.36 -3.86 -15.02
CA ALA A 371 2.52 -4.07 -15.89
C ALA A 371 3.84 -3.78 -15.15
N ALA A 372 3.91 -2.66 -14.43
CA ALA A 372 5.06 -2.32 -13.59
C ALA A 372 5.28 -3.35 -12.47
N MET A 373 4.21 -3.83 -11.84
CA MET A 373 4.28 -4.84 -10.78
C MET A 373 4.79 -6.19 -11.30
N LEU A 374 4.42 -6.59 -12.52
CA LEU A 374 4.94 -7.80 -13.16
C LEU A 374 6.46 -7.76 -13.34
N VAL A 375 7.01 -6.61 -13.71
CA VAL A 375 8.47 -6.42 -13.80
C VAL A 375 9.13 -6.65 -12.44
N ARG A 376 8.54 -6.12 -11.36
CA ARG A 376 9.04 -6.30 -9.98
C ARG A 376 8.97 -7.76 -9.54
N ILE A 377 7.83 -8.42 -9.77
CA ILE A 377 7.63 -9.85 -9.49
C ILE A 377 8.67 -10.69 -10.25
N PHE A 378 8.87 -10.41 -11.53
CA PHE A 378 9.84 -11.13 -12.36
C PHE A 378 11.26 -11.02 -11.79
N TYR A 379 11.69 -9.81 -11.42
CA TYR A 379 13.00 -9.60 -10.80
C TYR A 379 13.14 -10.33 -9.47
N ALA A 380 12.15 -10.21 -8.58
CA ALA A 380 12.20 -10.83 -7.26
C ALA A 380 12.19 -12.37 -7.35
N ILE A 381 11.41 -12.94 -8.27
CA ILE A 381 11.42 -14.37 -8.57
C ILE A 381 12.78 -14.81 -9.14
N ARG A 382 13.37 -14.03 -10.05
CA ARG A 382 14.70 -14.29 -10.60
C ARG A 382 15.75 -14.29 -9.49
N HIS A 383 15.69 -13.33 -8.56
CA HIS A 383 16.59 -13.27 -7.40
C HIS A 383 16.45 -14.51 -6.53
N GLY A 384 15.22 -14.90 -6.16
CA GLY A 384 14.97 -16.14 -5.44
C GLY A 384 15.53 -17.37 -6.16
N LYS A 385 15.45 -17.41 -7.49
CA LYS A 385 16.03 -18.50 -8.29
C LYS A 385 17.54 -18.57 -8.14
N MET A 386 18.22 -17.45 -8.29
CA MET A 386 19.67 -17.39 -8.16
C MET A 386 20.12 -17.75 -6.73
N PHE A 387 19.43 -17.22 -5.72
CA PHE A 387 19.72 -17.49 -4.31
C PHE A 387 19.69 -18.98 -3.96
N PHE A 388 18.66 -19.71 -4.42
CA PHE A 388 18.52 -21.15 -4.14
C PHE A 388 19.28 -22.06 -5.11
N VAL A 389 19.70 -21.61 -6.29
CA VAL A 389 20.59 -22.39 -7.16
C VAL A 389 21.99 -22.50 -6.54
N MET A 390 22.44 -21.47 -5.84
CA MET A 390 23.75 -21.46 -5.19
C MET A 390 23.81 -22.30 -3.90
N ARG A 391 22.67 -22.70 -3.33
CA ARG A 391 22.59 -23.55 -2.12
C ARG A 391 22.05 -24.94 -2.48
N LYS A 392 22.72 -26.02 -2.07
CA LYS A 392 22.19 -27.39 -2.23
C LYS A 392 21.32 -27.77 -1.03
N PRO A 393 20.16 -28.43 -1.24
CA PRO A 393 19.56 -28.79 -2.54
C PRO A 393 18.94 -27.59 -3.26
N SER A 394 18.93 -27.61 -4.60
CA SER A 394 18.36 -26.52 -5.38
C SER A 394 16.82 -26.54 -5.36
N LEU A 395 16.19 -25.36 -5.31
CA LEU A 395 14.74 -25.23 -5.43
C LEU A 395 14.26 -25.60 -6.84
N ARG A 396 13.49 -26.69 -6.94
CA ARG A 396 12.73 -27.02 -8.15
C ARG A 396 11.57 -26.04 -8.30
N TRP A 397 11.69 -25.06 -9.18
CA TRP A 397 10.68 -24.02 -9.40
C TRP A 397 9.31 -24.56 -9.80
N LEU A 398 9.25 -25.68 -10.53
CA LEU A 398 7.99 -26.35 -10.84
C LEU A 398 7.25 -26.85 -9.58
N SER A 399 7.95 -27.02 -8.45
CA SER A 399 7.31 -27.35 -7.18
C SER A 399 6.63 -26.16 -6.52
N LEU A 400 6.91 -24.92 -6.93
CA LEU A 400 6.22 -23.73 -6.41
C LEU A 400 4.84 -23.51 -7.04
N ILE A 401 4.63 -24.06 -8.25
CA ILE A 401 3.36 -23.90 -8.94
C ILE A 401 2.34 -24.82 -8.27
N PRO A 402 1.09 -24.35 -8.05
CA PRO A 402 -0.02 -25.19 -7.62
C PRO A 402 -0.05 -26.50 -8.41
N SER A 403 -0.33 -27.61 -7.73
CA SER A 403 -0.40 -28.91 -8.41
C SER A 403 -1.40 -28.85 -9.58
N ILE A 404 -1.10 -29.56 -10.66
CA ILE A 404 -1.96 -29.56 -11.85
C ILE A 404 -3.39 -30.00 -11.51
N LYS A 405 -3.54 -30.88 -10.51
CA LYS A 405 -4.84 -31.30 -9.96
C LYS A 405 -5.63 -30.13 -9.39
N ILE A 406 -4.98 -29.23 -8.65
CA ILE A 406 -5.62 -28.03 -8.11
C ILE A 406 -5.97 -27.06 -9.25
N LEU A 407 -5.08 -26.86 -10.22
CA LEU A 407 -5.36 -25.99 -11.37
C LEU A 407 -6.55 -26.50 -12.21
N LEU A 408 -6.62 -27.80 -12.46
CA LEU A 408 -7.76 -28.44 -13.14
C LEU A 408 -9.04 -28.27 -12.32
N TRP A 409 -8.99 -28.52 -11.01
CA TRP A 409 -10.13 -28.29 -10.13
C TRP A 409 -10.60 -26.82 -10.16
N MET A 410 -9.69 -25.86 -10.12
CA MET A 410 -10.00 -24.43 -10.25
C MET A 410 -10.66 -24.11 -11.59
N GLY A 411 -10.22 -24.75 -12.68
CA GLY A 411 -10.84 -24.63 -14.00
C GLY A 411 -12.26 -25.20 -14.03
N ILE A 412 -12.49 -26.36 -13.40
CA ILE A 412 -13.82 -26.98 -13.27
C ILE A 412 -14.75 -26.07 -12.46
N VAL A 413 -14.29 -25.58 -11.31
CA VAL A 413 -15.07 -24.65 -10.48
C VAL A 413 -15.43 -23.39 -11.25
N ASN A 414 -14.46 -22.80 -11.95
CA ASN A 414 -14.71 -21.61 -12.77
C ASN A 414 -15.75 -21.90 -13.86
N LEU A 415 -15.67 -23.05 -14.53
CA LEU A 415 -16.63 -23.47 -15.55
C LEU A 415 -18.03 -23.63 -14.96
N ILE A 416 -18.18 -24.38 -13.86
CA ILE A 416 -19.46 -24.61 -13.19
C ILE A 416 -20.10 -23.28 -12.79
N LEU A 417 -19.35 -22.42 -12.10
CA LEU A 417 -19.85 -21.12 -11.66
C LEU A 417 -20.18 -20.20 -12.83
N SER A 418 -19.39 -20.22 -13.90
CA SER A 418 -19.67 -19.44 -15.11
C SER A 418 -20.94 -19.91 -15.81
N LEU A 419 -21.15 -21.22 -15.92
CA LEU A 419 -22.38 -21.79 -16.49
C LEU A 419 -23.59 -21.38 -15.65
N LEU A 420 -23.53 -21.51 -14.33
CA LEU A 420 -24.61 -21.11 -13.42
C LEU A 420 -24.88 -19.61 -13.48
N ALA A 421 -23.85 -18.78 -13.47
CA ALA A 421 -23.98 -17.32 -13.57
C ALA A 421 -24.58 -16.88 -14.92
N ASN A 422 -24.20 -17.54 -16.02
CA ASN A 422 -24.71 -17.25 -17.36
C ASN A 422 -26.18 -17.63 -17.55
N THR A 423 -26.76 -18.50 -16.71
CA THR A 423 -28.20 -18.79 -16.76
C THR A 423 -29.09 -17.58 -16.42
N GLY A 424 -28.52 -16.53 -15.80
CA GLY A 424 -29.26 -15.35 -15.36
C GLY A 424 -30.28 -15.62 -14.25
N ARG A 425 -30.42 -16.86 -13.76
CA ARG A 425 -31.39 -17.23 -12.71
C ARG A 425 -31.24 -16.41 -11.44
N TRP A 426 -29.99 -16.07 -11.09
CA TRP A 426 -29.65 -15.28 -9.91
C TRP A 426 -30.25 -13.86 -9.91
N GLN A 427 -30.65 -13.34 -11.07
CA GLN A 427 -31.29 -12.02 -11.18
C GLN A 427 -32.79 -12.05 -10.81
N ARG A 428 -33.42 -13.24 -10.82
CA ARG A 428 -34.88 -13.38 -10.66
C ARG A 428 -35.37 -13.14 -9.24
N GLY A 429 -34.50 -13.20 -8.23
CA GLY A 429 -34.87 -12.99 -6.84
C GLY A 429 -33.79 -13.40 -5.84
N TRP A 430 -34.00 -13.04 -4.58
CA TRP A 430 -33.06 -13.31 -3.48
C TRP A 430 -32.76 -14.80 -3.29
N LYS A 431 -33.77 -15.67 -3.46
CA LYS A 431 -33.59 -17.13 -3.32
C LYS A 431 -32.60 -17.68 -4.36
N GLN A 432 -32.75 -17.29 -5.62
CA GLN A 432 -31.88 -17.75 -6.70
C GLN A 432 -30.49 -17.11 -6.63
N TRP A 433 -30.38 -15.88 -6.12
CA TRP A 433 -29.09 -15.27 -5.79
C TRP A 433 -28.37 -16.06 -4.68
N ALA A 434 -29.09 -16.39 -3.61
CA ALA A 434 -28.56 -17.18 -2.50
C ALA A 434 -28.18 -18.61 -2.93
N GLU A 435 -28.88 -19.19 -3.90
CA GLU A 435 -28.51 -20.48 -4.52
C GLU A 435 -27.13 -20.39 -5.21
N LEU A 436 -26.91 -19.39 -6.07
CA LEU A 436 -25.62 -19.20 -6.75
C LEU A 436 -24.48 -18.94 -5.74
N MET A 437 -24.72 -18.05 -4.78
CA MET A 437 -23.75 -17.72 -3.74
C MET A 437 -23.49 -18.90 -2.80
N GLY A 438 -24.52 -19.68 -2.47
CA GLY A 438 -24.42 -20.89 -1.66
C GLY A 438 -23.60 -21.97 -2.35
N ILE A 439 -23.83 -22.21 -3.65
CA ILE A 439 -23.02 -23.12 -4.47
C ILE A 439 -21.58 -22.62 -4.58
N GLY A 440 -21.38 -21.30 -4.79
CA GLY A 440 -20.06 -20.69 -4.75
C GLY A 440 -19.35 -20.90 -3.41
N GLY A 441 -20.05 -20.72 -2.29
CA GLY A 441 -19.53 -20.94 -0.94
C GLY A 441 -19.16 -22.39 -0.67
N THR A 442 -20.02 -23.35 -1.02
CA THR A 442 -19.74 -24.79 -0.84
C THR A 442 -18.55 -25.23 -1.69
N LEU A 443 -18.50 -24.84 -2.98
CA LEU A 443 -17.34 -25.10 -3.84
C LEU A 443 -16.07 -24.44 -3.30
N GLY A 444 -16.18 -23.25 -2.70
CA GLY A 444 -15.08 -22.58 -2.01
C GLY A 444 -14.53 -23.39 -0.85
N MET A 445 -15.41 -23.89 0.04
CA MET A 445 -15.01 -24.74 1.16
C MET A 445 -14.38 -26.05 0.71
N PHE A 446 -14.95 -26.71 -0.31
CA PHE A 446 -14.36 -27.90 -0.91
C PHE A 446 -12.98 -27.61 -1.52
N THR A 447 -12.82 -26.47 -2.18
CA THR A 447 -11.55 -26.04 -2.77
C THR A 447 -10.49 -25.83 -1.70
N LEU A 448 -10.83 -25.18 -0.58
CA LEU A 448 -9.91 -25.00 0.55
C LEU A 448 -9.55 -26.35 1.19
N GLY A 449 -10.52 -27.23 1.39
CA GLY A 449 -10.28 -28.59 1.90
C GLY A 449 -9.38 -29.40 0.97
N TRP A 450 -9.57 -29.28 -0.35
CA TRP A 450 -8.75 -29.94 -1.36
C TRP A 450 -7.30 -29.42 -1.34
N ILE A 451 -7.12 -28.09 -1.30
CA ILE A 451 -5.79 -27.48 -1.16
C ILE A 451 -5.11 -27.97 0.12
N PHE A 452 -5.83 -27.98 1.25
CA PHE A 452 -5.31 -28.46 2.53
C PHE A 452 -4.85 -29.92 2.44
N MET A 453 -5.66 -30.81 1.85
CA MET A 453 -5.30 -32.22 1.70
C MET A 453 -4.06 -32.42 0.82
N VAL A 454 -3.98 -31.72 -0.31
CA VAL A 454 -2.82 -31.79 -1.21
C VAL A 454 -1.56 -31.27 -0.53
N GLU A 455 -1.64 -30.15 0.19
CA GLU A 455 -0.49 -29.58 0.89
C GLU A 455 -0.07 -30.44 2.08
N LEU A 456 -1.03 -31.05 2.80
CA LEU A 456 -0.75 -31.99 3.89
C LEU A 456 0.03 -33.21 3.38
N GLN A 457 -0.39 -33.81 2.26
CA GLN A 457 0.35 -34.91 1.62
C GLN A 457 1.76 -34.48 1.21
N ARG A 458 1.91 -33.26 0.71
CA ARG A 458 3.21 -32.70 0.33
C ARG A 458 4.13 -32.56 1.56
N PHE A 459 3.63 -32.02 2.67
CA PHE A 459 4.39 -31.90 3.91
C PHE A 459 4.75 -33.25 4.52
N GLN A 460 3.84 -34.23 4.46
CA GLN A 460 4.11 -35.60 4.92
C GLN A 460 5.26 -36.24 4.14
N LYS A 461 5.26 -36.12 2.81
CA LYS A 461 6.36 -36.61 1.96
C LYS A 461 7.69 -35.94 2.32
N LEU A 462 7.71 -34.61 2.43
CA LEU A 462 8.91 -33.87 2.84
C LEU A 462 9.43 -34.31 4.21
N ARG A 463 8.54 -34.61 5.17
CA ARG A 463 8.92 -35.09 6.50
C ARG A 463 9.55 -36.50 6.45
N ILE A 464 9.06 -37.38 5.59
CA ILE A 464 9.61 -38.72 5.40
C ILE A 464 11.00 -38.65 4.73
N ASP A 465 11.15 -37.82 3.70
CA ASP A 465 12.42 -37.59 3.01
C ASP A 465 13.50 -36.97 3.92
N MET A 466 13.09 -36.13 4.89
CA MET A 466 14.02 -35.57 5.88
C MET A 466 14.43 -36.56 6.97
N LYS A 467 13.57 -37.53 7.33
CA LYS A 467 13.91 -38.57 8.30
C LYS A 467 14.90 -39.57 7.71
N THR A 468 14.61 -40.06 6.50
CA THR A 468 15.47 -41.02 5.78
C THR A 468 16.88 -40.48 5.55
N LYS A 469 17.04 -39.20 5.21
CA LYS A 469 18.36 -38.53 5.09
C LYS A 469 19.12 -38.30 6.39
N LYS A 470 18.47 -38.47 7.55
CA LYS A 470 19.10 -38.31 8.86
C LYS A 470 19.59 -39.65 9.41
N ASP A 471 19.08 -40.74 8.85
CA ASP A 471 19.41 -42.13 9.18
C ASP A 471 20.46 -42.73 8.19
N GLU A 472 20.82 -41.98 7.14
CA GLU A 472 22.01 -42.15 6.28
C GLU A 472 23.11 -41.18 6.73
#